data_AF-A0A5M3MVK6-F1
#
_entry.id   AF-A0A5M3MVK6-F1
#
_cell.length_a   1.000
_cell.length_b   1.000
_cell.length_c   1.000
_cell.angle_alpha   90.00
_cell.angle_beta   90.00
_cell.angle_gamma   90.00
#
_symmetry.space_group_name_H-M   'P 1'
#
loop_
_entity.id
_entity.type
_entity.pdbx_description
1 polymer ?
#
loop_
_entity_poly.entity_id
_entity_poly.type
_entity_poly.pdbx_seq_one_letter_code
_entity_poly.pdbx_strand_id
1 'polypeptide(L)'
;MLPTMNASSPLSQSRLTSPRTPLAIWSIRYTPLGSDMQSGYLVQLPTAKGCKAHRVIFDPIFAQYAYPSNIMNGLARRLPPPCSISQLPEIDFVVVSHNHYDHCDLEALSVLWKRSKADRPIKFLVPLGLKSLLMSAGIPKSAIVELDWWDSVAYPCAGGQEVTLACTPCQHTSGRGVFDQKGTLWSSWVVQQKSPDSDLMASVYHAGDTGYQTAAGPCPAFKEIGDKYGPFDLAMIPIWRGASLSFVSSWGYKLSDDSHLATTHASPEDAVLLTKDIRARHSLAMHFATWAGSDHEAFEPQYRLIQARSGDWHEEGGFGVIDIGESVVISVARPDTSQRS
;
A
#
# COMPACT_ATOMS: atom_id res chain seq x y z
N MET A 1 -55.92 -9.03 -15.26
CA MET A 1 -56.17 -7.97 -16.25
C MET A 1 -55.10 -6.91 -16.09
N LEU A 2 -54.25 -6.79 -17.10
CA LEU A 2 -53.37 -5.64 -17.34
C LEU A 2 -54.21 -4.38 -17.61
N PRO A 3 -53.62 -3.19 -17.47
CA PRO A 3 -53.75 -2.17 -18.48
C PRO A 3 -52.42 -2.01 -19.23
N THR A 4 -52.49 -2.16 -20.54
CA THR A 4 -51.46 -1.82 -21.53
C THR A 4 -51.60 -0.37 -22.00
N MET A 5 -50.62 0.07 -22.80
CA MET A 5 -50.50 1.29 -23.64
C MET A 5 -49.54 2.35 -23.06
N ASN A 6 -48.60 2.95 -23.80
CA ASN A 6 -48.28 2.90 -25.22
C ASN A 6 -46.85 3.44 -25.44
N ALA A 7 -46.26 3.14 -26.60
CA ALA A 7 -44.92 3.54 -27.02
C ALA A 7 -44.83 4.93 -27.67
N SER A 8 -43.62 5.51 -27.56
CA SER A 8 -42.87 6.39 -28.48
C SER A 8 -43.27 7.86 -28.76
N SER A 9 -42.36 8.79 -28.45
CA SER A 9 -41.83 9.83 -29.37
C SER A 9 -40.64 10.63 -28.75
N PRO A 10 -39.77 11.29 -29.55
CA PRO A 10 -38.35 11.46 -29.26
C PRO A 10 -37.97 12.84 -28.70
N LEU A 11 -36.96 12.88 -27.81
CA LEU A 11 -36.39 14.11 -27.29
C LEU A 11 -35.34 14.70 -28.24
N SER A 12 -35.78 15.75 -28.94
CA SER A 12 -35.07 16.97 -29.36
C SER A 12 -33.58 17.09 -29.02
N GLN A 13 -32.76 17.18 -30.07
CA GLN A 13 -31.45 17.84 -30.05
C GLN A 13 -31.61 19.35 -29.81
N SER A 14 -30.99 19.91 -28.76
CA SER A 14 -30.25 21.20 -28.84
C SER A 14 -29.75 21.68 -27.47
N ARG A 15 -28.57 22.31 -27.53
CA ARG A 15 -27.82 23.08 -26.49
C ARG A 15 -26.85 22.30 -25.61
N LEU A 16 -25.75 21.88 -26.24
CA LEU A 16 -24.42 21.84 -25.60
C LEU A 16 -23.97 23.28 -25.32
N THR A 17 -24.32 23.82 -24.16
CA THR A 17 -23.51 24.85 -23.52
C THR A 17 -22.24 24.16 -23.00
N SER A 18 -21.07 24.66 -23.40
CA SER A 18 -19.79 24.06 -23.01
C SER A 18 -19.67 23.95 -21.48
N PRO A 19 -19.37 22.77 -20.92
CA PRO A 19 -18.89 22.70 -19.56
C PRO A 19 -17.52 23.39 -19.55
N ARG A 20 -17.39 24.44 -18.74
CA ARG A 20 -16.08 24.95 -18.32
C ARG A 20 -15.26 23.75 -17.84
N THR A 21 -14.14 23.51 -18.49
CA THR A 21 -13.21 22.41 -18.19
C THR A 21 -12.93 22.37 -16.68
N PRO A 22 -13.13 21.24 -15.97
CA PRO A 22 -12.73 21.17 -14.58
C PRO A 22 -11.20 21.31 -14.53
N LEU A 23 -10.71 22.18 -13.63
CA LEU A 23 -9.31 22.19 -13.23
C LEU A 23 -8.93 20.74 -12.89
N ALA A 24 -7.85 20.23 -13.49
CA ALA A 24 -7.37 18.89 -13.21
C ALA A 24 -7.17 18.76 -11.68
N ILE A 25 -7.97 17.90 -11.05
CA ILE A 25 -7.94 17.69 -9.61
C ILE A 25 -6.56 17.07 -9.31
N TRP A 26 -5.79 17.71 -8.41
CA TRP A 26 -4.55 17.14 -7.89
C TRP A 26 -4.92 15.93 -7.03
N SER A 27 -4.88 14.73 -7.62
CA SER A 27 -5.46 13.53 -7.03
C SER A 27 -4.50 12.34 -7.07
N ILE A 28 -4.52 11.55 -6.01
CA ILE A 28 -3.85 10.26 -5.93
C ILE A 28 -4.81 9.19 -6.44
N ARG A 29 -4.34 8.29 -7.29
CA ARG A 29 -5.09 7.08 -7.67
C ARG A 29 -4.43 5.86 -7.03
N TYR A 30 -5.22 5.07 -6.32
CA TYR A 30 -4.79 3.83 -5.68
C TYR A 30 -5.51 2.64 -6.31
N THR A 31 -4.75 1.58 -6.58
CA THR A 31 -5.25 0.30 -7.10
C THR A 31 -4.55 -0.84 -6.36
N PRO A 32 -5.26 -1.69 -5.61
CA PRO A 32 -4.70 -2.89 -5.01
C PRO A 32 -4.50 -3.96 -6.10
N LEU A 33 -3.27 -4.45 -6.22
CA LEU A 33 -2.83 -5.47 -7.16
C LEU A 33 -2.60 -6.83 -6.50
N GLY A 34 -2.56 -6.87 -5.17
CA GLY A 34 -2.67 -8.10 -4.40
C GLY A 34 -4.08 -8.66 -4.52
N SER A 35 -4.19 -9.96 -4.75
CA SER A 35 -5.48 -10.61 -4.60
C SER A 35 -5.77 -10.67 -3.11
N ASP A 36 -6.96 -10.25 -2.68
CA ASP A 36 -7.38 -10.09 -1.29
C ASP A 36 -6.62 -9.03 -0.46
N MET A 37 -5.97 -8.04 -1.09
CA MET A 37 -5.35 -6.88 -0.41
C MET A 37 -4.21 -7.24 0.57
N GLN A 38 -3.45 -8.32 0.41
CA GLN A 38 -2.32 -8.57 1.33
C GLN A 38 -1.09 -7.70 1.05
N SER A 39 -0.65 -7.64 -0.20
CA SER A 39 0.53 -6.87 -0.64
C SER A 39 0.49 -6.66 -2.15
N GLY A 40 1.17 -5.62 -2.66
CA GLY A 40 1.11 -5.21 -4.06
C GLY A 40 0.12 -4.08 -4.28
N TYR A 41 0.58 -2.84 -4.13
CA TYR A 41 -0.27 -1.65 -4.25
C TYR A 41 0.28 -0.69 -5.28
N LEU A 42 -0.53 -0.34 -6.28
CA LEU A 42 -0.17 0.66 -7.26
C LEU A 42 -0.76 2.01 -6.87
N VAL A 43 0.14 2.97 -6.66
CA VAL A 43 -0.20 4.37 -6.41
C VAL A 43 0.29 5.20 -7.59
N GLN A 44 -0.64 5.88 -8.25
CA GLN A 44 -0.33 6.93 -9.20
C GLN A 44 -0.45 8.29 -8.51
N LEU A 45 0.68 8.99 -8.45
CA LEU A 45 0.76 10.32 -7.86
C LEU A 45 0.15 11.39 -8.79
N PRO A 46 -0.25 12.54 -8.23
CA PRO A 46 -0.72 13.66 -9.03
C PRO A 46 0.26 14.10 -10.13
N THR A 47 -0.30 14.73 -11.16
CA THR A 47 0.45 15.08 -12.38
C THR A 47 0.22 16.53 -12.72
N ALA A 48 1.30 17.29 -12.88
CA ALA A 48 1.21 18.65 -13.41
C ALA A 48 0.77 18.61 -14.88
N LYS A 49 0.10 19.67 -15.34
CA LYS A 49 -0.43 19.73 -16.70
C LYS A 49 0.69 19.55 -17.73
N GLY A 50 0.52 18.59 -18.65
CA GLY A 50 1.51 18.28 -19.68
C GLY A 50 2.67 17.38 -19.22
N CYS A 51 2.69 16.95 -17.96
CA CYS A 51 3.66 15.98 -17.45
C CYS A 51 3.09 14.56 -17.45
N LYS A 52 3.96 13.56 -17.29
CA LYS A 52 3.55 12.16 -17.06
C LYS A 52 3.36 11.92 -15.56
N ALA A 53 2.37 11.12 -15.21
CA ALA A 53 2.16 10.69 -13.83
C ALA A 53 3.27 9.75 -13.36
N HIS A 54 3.72 9.94 -12.12
CA HIS A 54 4.65 9.02 -11.46
C HIS A 54 3.88 7.90 -10.79
N ARG A 55 4.40 6.68 -10.91
CA ARG A 55 3.78 5.49 -10.31
C ARG A 55 4.71 4.77 -9.36
N VAL A 56 4.21 4.50 -8.17
CA VAL A 56 4.87 3.72 -7.12
C VAL A 56 4.12 2.41 -7.00
N ILE A 57 4.85 1.28 -7.00
CA ILE A 57 4.31 -0.01 -6.61
C ILE A 57 4.94 -0.45 -5.29
N PHE A 58 4.13 -0.76 -4.30
CA PHE A 58 4.58 -1.21 -2.99
C PHE A 58 4.41 -2.72 -2.86
N ASP A 59 5.43 -3.40 -2.35
CA ASP A 59 5.45 -4.84 -2.03
C ASP A 59 4.85 -5.73 -3.15
N PRO A 60 5.31 -5.60 -4.42
CA PRO A 60 4.70 -6.33 -5.53
C PRO A 60 4.88 -7.85 -5.36
N ILE A 61 3.77 -8.58 -5.23
CA ILE A 61 3.72 -10.04 -5.11
C ILE A 61 2.74 -10.64 -6.12
N PHE A 62 3.26 -11.47 -7.02
CA PHE A 62 2.48 -12.13 -8.07
C PHE A 62 2.56 -13.66 -7.96
N ALA A 63 3.44 -14.18 -7.10
CA ALA A 63 3.55 -15.60 -6.83
C ALA A 63 2.28 -16.20 -6.20
N GLN A 64 2.03 -17.48 -6.50
CA GLN A 64 0.94 -18.26 -5.93
C GLN A 64 1.19 -18.60 -4.45
N TYR A 65 2.46 -18.72 -4.04
CA TYR A 65 2.85 -19.12 -2.69
C TYR A 65 3.84 -18.10 -2.12
N ALA A 66 3.63 -17.71 -0.87
CA ALA A 66 4.56 -16.87 -0.11
C ALA A 66 5.55 -17.73 0.71
N TYR A 67 6.27 -18.65 0.06
CA TYR A 67 7.19 -19.60 0.72
C TYR A 67 8.45 -19.86 -0.13
N PRO A 68 9.56 -20.35 0.47
CA PRO A 68 10.70 -20.85 -0.28
C PRO A 68 10.27 -21.97 -1.24
N SER A 69 10.61 -21.83 -2.52
CA SER A 69 10.17 -22.74 -3.58
C SER A 69 10.79 -24.15 -3.49
N ASN A 70 10.04 -25.14 -4.00
CA ASN A 70 10.37 -26.54 -4.32
C ASN A 70 10.29 -27.59 -3.19
N ILE A 71 10.25 -27.22 -1.91
CA ILE A 71 10.35 -28.20 -0.80
C ILE A 71 9.08 -28.22 0.07
N MET A 72 8.38 -27.10 0.22
CA MET A 72 7.19 -26.98 1.06
C MET A 72 6.17 -26.10 0.36
N ASN A 73 5.06 -26.69 -0.06
CA ASN A 73 3.92 -25.91 -0.54
C ASN A 73 3.18 -25.39 0.69
N GLY A 74 3.30 -24.10 0.98
CA GLY A 74 2.45 -23.43 1.96
C GLY A 74 1.02 -23.27 1.45
N LEU A 75 0.22 -22.44 2.14
CA LEU A 75 -1.10 -22.08 1.62
C LEU A 75 -0.98 -21.41 0.25
N ALA A 76 -1.73 -21.89 -0.72
CA ALA A 76 -1.88 -21.21 -2.00
C ALA A 76 -2.68 -19.92 -1.78
N ARG A 77 -2.33 -18.89 -2.53
CA ARG A 77 -3.10 -17.66 -2.66
C ARG A 77 -4.56 -17.99 -3.05
N ARG A 78 -5.53 -17.35 -2.40
CA ARG A 78 -6.96 -17.63 -2.56
C ARG A 78 -7.56 -17.12 -3.86
N LEU A 79 -7.30 -15.85 -4.22
CA LEU A 79 -7.71 -15.26 -5.49
C LEU A 79 -6.51 -14.99 -6.41
N PRO A 80 -6.61 -15.00 -7.74
CA PRO A 80 -5.48 -14.62 -8.60
C PRO A 80 -5.22 -13.11 -8.54
N PRO A 81 -3.97 -12.63 -8.80
CA PRO A 81 -3.73 -11.21 -9.02
C PRO A 81 -4.69 -10.64 -10.08
N PRO A 82 -5.19 -9.39 -9.94
CA PRO A 82 -6.16 -8.80 -10.87
C PRO A 82 -5.59 -8.54 -12.26
N CYS A 83 -4.26 -8.53 -12.39
CA CYS A 83 -3.57 -8.46 -13.67
C CYS A 83 -2.23 -9.19 -13.59
N SER A 84 -1.67 -9.51 -14.75
CA SER A 84 -0.26 -9.92 -14.87
C SER A 84 0.68 -8.71 -14.80
N ILE A 85 1.96 -8.97 -14.50
CA ILE A 85 2.98 -7.92 -14.47
C ILE A 85 3.04 -7.19 -15.83
N SER A 86 2.90 -7.90 -16.96
CA SER A 86 2.98 -7.29 -18.30
C SER A 86 1.88 -6.25 -18.55
N GLN A 87 0.72 -6.39 -17.90
CA GLN A 87 -0.43 -5.48 -18.01
C GLN A 87 -0.30 -4.23 -17.12
N LEU A 88 0.68 -4.18 -16.22
CA LEU A 88 0.90 -3.00 -15.39
C LEU A 88 1.29 -1.79 -16.26
N PRO A 89 0.87 -0.57 -15.90
CA PRO A 89 1.39 0.63 -16.52
C PRO A 89 2.89 0.79 -16.25
N GLU A 90 3.52 1.77 -16.90
CA GLU A 90 4.91 2.11 -16.60
C GLU A 90 5.07 2.53 -15.13
N ILE A 91 6.01 1.89 -14.45
CA ILE A 91 6.35 2.10 -13.04
C ILE A 91 7.61 2.97 -12.96
N ASP A 92 7.65 3.90 -12.00
CA ASP A 92 8.81 4.73 -11.70
C ASP A 92 9.58 4.18 -10.49
N PHE A 93 8.83 3.81 -9.45
CA PHE A 93 9.36 3.41 -8.16
C PHE A 93 8.76 2.06 -7.75
N VAL A 94 9.62 1.16 -7.31
CA VAL A 94 9.24 -0.08 -6.62
C VAL A 94 9.72 0.07 -5.18
N VAL A 95 8.83 -0.12 -4.23
CA VAL A 95 9.11 0.00 -2.81
C VAL A 95 8.89 -1.35 -2.15
N VAL A 96 9.86 -1.78 -1.34
CA VAL A 96 9.75 -3.02 -0.55
C VAL A 96 9.83 -2.66 0.93
N SER A 97 8.87 -3.10 1.74
CA SER A 97 8.80 -2.83 3.18
C SER A 97 9.75 -3.71 3.98
N HIS A 98 9.86 -4.99 3.65
CA HIS A 98 10.74 -5.94 4.33
C HIS A 98 10.92 -7.21 3.48
N ASN A 99 11.73 -8.16 3.97
CA ASN A 99 12.20 -9.27 3.15
C ASN A 99 11.32 -10.53 3.17
N HIS A 100 10.18 -10.56 3.86
CA HIS A 100 9.31 -11.73 3.89
C HIS A 100 8.76 -12.07 2.49
N TYR A 101 8.39 -13.34 2.27
CA TYR A 101 8.05 -13.85 0.94
C TYR A 101 6.78 -13.24 0.36
N ASP A 102 5.82 -12.88 1.20
CA ASP A 102 4.58 -12.21 0.84
C ASP A 102 4.78 -10.73 0.48
N HIS A 103 5.91 -10.11 0.83
CA HIS A 103 6.22 -8.71 0.50
C HIS A 103 7.36 -8.54 -0.51
N CYS A 104 8.24 -9.54 -0.62
CA CYS A 104 9.44 -9.49 -1.45
C CYS A 104 9.50 -10.70 -2.40
N ASP A 105 8.73 -10.60 -3.48
CA ASP A 105 8.69 -11.54 -4.60
C ASP A 105 9.83 -11.25 -5.59
N LEU A 106 10.95 -11.98 -5.42
CA LEU A 106 12.14 -11.78 -6.25
C LEU A 106 11.88 -12.03 -7.74
N GLU A 107 10.94 -12.92 -8.08
CA GLU A 107 10.57 -13.16 -9.47
C GLU A 107 9.83 -11.95 -10.04
N ALA A 108 8.83 -11.45 -9.32
CA ALA A 108 8.10 -10.25 -9.75
C ALA A 108 9.02 -9.03 -9.88
N LEU A 109 9.92 -8.82 -8.91
CA LEU A 109 10.89 -7.72 -8.94
C LEU A 109 11.85 -7.85 -10.15
N SER A 110 12.31 -9.07 -10.46
CA SER A 110 13.14 -9.33 -11.65
C SER A 110 12.40 -9.04 -12.96
N VAL A 111 11.13 -9.46 -13.06
CA VAL A 111 10.29 -9.20 -14.25
C VAL A 111 9.99 -7.69 -14.39
N LEU A 112 9.72 -6.99 -13.30
CA LEU A 112 9.55 -5.53 -13.30
C LEU A 112 10.82 -4.83 -13.81
N TRP A 113 12.00 -5.22 -13.30
CA TRP A 113 13.26 -4.66 -13.79
C TRP A 113 13.48 -4.91 -15.28
N LYS A 114 13.19 -6.11 -15.80
CA LYS A 114 13.29 -6.40 -17.24
C LYS A 114 12.38 -5.53 -18.10
N ARG A 115 11.29 -5.00 -17.55
CA ARG A 115 10.37 -4.04 -18.21
C ARG A 115 10.80 -2.58 -18.06
N SER A 116 11.80 -2.31 -17.22
CA SER A 116 12.34 -0.98 -17.01
C SER A 116 12.89 -0.39 -18.32
N LYS A 117 12.61 0.89 -18.57
CA LYS A 117 13.10 1.57 -19.76
C LYS A 117 14.46 2.23 -19.49
N ALA A 118 15.33 2.26 -20.49
CA ALA A 118 16.68 2.81 -20.33
C ALA A 118 16.69 4.33 -20.08
N ASP A 119 15.77 5.06 -20.70
CA ASP A 119 15.59 6.52 -20.56
C ASP A 119 14.88 6.91 -19.26
N ARG A 120 14.19 5.97 -18.63
CA ARG A 120 13.50 6.16 -17.34
C ARG A 120 13.56 4.88 -16.51
N PRO A 121 14.73 4.57 -15.92
CA PRO A 121 14.92 3.33 -15.21
C PRO A 121 14.14 3.32 -13.89
N ILE A 122 13.47 2.20 -13.61
CA ILE A 122 12.79 1.95 -12.34
C ILE A 122 13.79 2.07 -11.19
N LYS A 123 13.39 2.76 -10.13
CA LYS A 123 14.14 2.82 -8.87
C LYS A 123 13.52 1.87 -7.85
N PHE A 124 14.33 1.00 -7.28
CA PHE A 124 13.94 0.09 -6.21
C PHE A 124 14.38 0.70 -4.89
N LEU A 125 13.44 0.99 -4.00
CA LEU A 125 13.69 1.50 -2.68
C LEU A 125 13.46 0.40 -1.66
N VAL A 126 14.46 0.15 -0.84
CA VAL A 126 14.46 -0.95 0.12
C VAL A 126 15.06 -0.53 1.46
N PRO A 127 14.73 -1.22 2.56
CA PRO A 127 15.31 -0.96 3.87
C PRO A 127 16.76 -1.45 3.92
N LEU A 128 17.52 -0.92 4.88
CA LEU A 128 18.93 -1.28 5.11
C LEU A 128 19.18 -2.79 5.15
N GLY A 129 20.16 -3.26 4.39
CA GLY A 129 20.58 -4.66 4.29
C GLY A 129 19.87 -5.46 3.18
N LEU A 130 18.75 -4.98 2.65
CA LEU A 130 17.95 -5.73 1.67
C LEU A 130 18.48 -5.66 0.23
N LYS A 131 19.38 -4.70 -0.07
CA LYS A 131 19.92 -4.49 -1.42
C LYS A 131 20.54 -5.74 -2.02
N SER A 132 21.32 -6.49 -1.23
CA SER A 132 22.00 -7.71 -1.69
C SER A 132 21.02 -8.78 -2.18
N LEU A 133 19.84 -8.88 -1.56
CA LEU A 133 18.81 -9.81 -1.96
C LEU A 133 18.24 -9.44 -3.35
N LEU A 134 17.93 -8.16 -3.58
CA LEU A 134 17.45 -7.70 -4.88
C LEU A 134 18.51 -7.86 -5.99
N MET A 135 19.78 -7.67 -5.65
CA MET A 135 20.88 -7.94 -6.57
C MET A 135 20.93 -9.41 -6.98
N SER A 136 20.64 -10.34 -6.06
CA SER A 136 20.54 -11.77 -6.39
C SER A 136 19.42 -12.10 -7.39
N ALA A 137 18.39 -11.24 -7.48
CA ALA A 137 17.29 -11.34 -8.45
C ALA A 137 17.62 -10.71 -9.82
N GLY A 138 18.87 -10.24 -10.02
CA GLY A 138 19.34 -9.66 -11.27
C GLY A 138 19.10 -8.16 -11.42
N ILE A 139 18.71 -7.46 -10.35
CA ILE A 139 18.52 -6.01 -10.35
C ILE A 139 19.88 -5.34 -10.10
N PRO A 140 20.34 -4.41 -10.95
CA PRO A 140 21.66 -3.80 -10.79
C PRO A 140 21.70 -2.89 -9.58
N LYS A 141 22.85 -2.85 -8.91
CA LYS A 141 23.12 -2.00 -7.75
C LYS A 141 22.73 -0.53 -7.97
N SER A 142 22.91 0.00 -9.17
CA SER A 142 22.59 1.39 -9.53
C SER A 142 21.09 1.69 -9.60
N ALA A 143 20.23 0.67 -9.66
CA ALA A 143 18.78 0.82 -9.63
C ALA A 143 18.22 0.71 -8.19
N ILE A 144 19.03 0.26 -7.22
CA ILE A 144 18.58 -0.01 -5.85
C ILE A 144 19.09 1.07 -4.89
N VAL A 145 18.17 1.75 -4.22
CA VAL A 145 18.43 2.68 -3.12
C VAL A 145 18.05 1.98 -1.83
N GLU A 146 18.98 2.01 -0.88
CA GLU A 146 18.84 1.36 0.42
C GLU A 146 18.90 2.45 1.48
N LEU A 147 17.92 2.45 2.38
CA LEU A 147 17.69 3.52 3.34
C LEU A 147 17.51 2.95 4.75
N ASP A 148 18.08 3.63 5.75
CA ASP A 148 17.75 3.38 7.15
C ASP A 148 16.47 4.14 7.53
N TRP A 149 15.91 3.86 8.71
CA TRP A 149 14.79 4.63 9.22
C TRP A 149 15.13 6.12 9.30
N TRP A 150 14.16 6.92 8.87
CA TRP A 150 14.21 8.38 8.77
C TRP A 150 15.08 8.92 7.65
N ASP A 151 15.80 8.09 6.90
CA ASP A 151 16.41 8.49 5.65
C ASP A 151 15.34 8.73 4.58
N SER A 152 15.66 9.63 3.66
CA SER A 152 14.80 9.94 2.53
C SER A 152 15.62 10.23 1.28
N VAL A 153 14.99 10.05 0.13
CA VAL A 153 15.56 10.38 -1.17
C VAL A 153 14.52 11.15 -1.99
N ALA A 154 14.96 12.23 -2.61
CA ALA A 154 14.14 13.07 -3.48
C ALA A 154 14.51 12.86 -4.94
N TYR A 155 13.50 12.76 -5.80
CA TYR A 155 13.64 12.64 -7.24
C TYR A 155 12.98 13.83 -7.92
N PRO A 156 13.78 14.77 -8.46
CA PRO A 156 13.29 15.83 -9.32
C PRO A 156 12.66 15.22 -10.58
N CYS A 157 11.51 15.77 -10.95
CA CYS A 157 10.67 15.27 -12.03
C CYS A 157 10.39 16.39 -13.04
N ALA A 158 9.85 16.00 -14.21
CA ALA A 158 9.44 16.97 -15.22
C ALA A 158 8.40 17.96 -14.66
N GLY A 159 8.39 19.19 -15.17
CA GLY A 159 7.45 20.22 -14.72
C GLY A 159 7.72 20.79 -13.32
N GLY A 160 8.94 20.64 -12.79
CA GLY A 160 9.32 21.17 -11.48
C GLY A 160 8.72 20.39 -10.30
N GLN A 161 8.14 19.22 -10.56
CA GLN A 161 7.65 18.33 -9.53
C GLN A 161 8.83 17.64 -8.83
N GLU A 162 8.65 17.24 -7.57
CA GLU A 162 9.60 16.43 -6.83
C GLU A 162 8.84 15.32 -6.11
N VAL A 163 9.32 14.09 -6.23
CA VAL A 163 8.80 12.94 -5.49
C VAL A 163 9.84 12.55 -4.45
N THR A 164 9.46 12.64 -3.18
CA THR A 164 10.29 12.24 -2.04
C THR A 164 9.78 10.95 -1.46
N LEU A 165 10.67 9.98 -1.27
CA LEU A 165 10.37 8.73 -0.61
C LEU A 165 11.21 8.63 0.66
N ALA A 166 10.56 8.39 1.80
CA ALA A 166 11.22 8.24 3.08
C ALA A 166 10.96 6.85 3.66
N CYS A 167 12.03 6.23 4.16
CA CYS A 167 11.98 4.98 4.91
C CYS A 167 11.64 5.34 6.36
N THR A 168 10.56 4.78 6.92
CA THR A 168 10.09 5.10 8.28
C THR A 168 9.98 3.84 9.13
N PRO A 169 10.06 3.96 10.47
CA PRO A 169 9.96 2.78 11.32
C PRO A 169 8.62 2.06 11.21
N CYS A 170 8.64 0.75 11.43
CA CYS A 170 7.45 -0.03 11.77
C CYS A 170 7.81 -1.12 12.80
N GLN A 171 6.80 -1.69 13.45
CA GLN A 171 6.98 -2.69 14.49
C GLN A 171 6.85 -4.10 13.90
N HIS A 172 7.93 -4.60 13.29
CA HIS A 172 7.93 -5.89 12.61
C HIS A 172 9.29 -6.61 12.71
N THR A 173 9.51 -7.62 11.87
CA THR A 173 10.78 -8.36 11.77
C THR A 173 11.16 -8.63 10.31
N SER A 174 12.28 -9.31 10.10
CA SER A 174 12.70 -9.80 8.79
C SER A 174 13.19 -11.25 8.89
N GLY A 175 13.14 -11.99 7.79
CA GLY A 175 13.76 -13.31 7.63
C GLY A 175 13.07 -14.15 6.56
N ARG A 176 13.86 -14.88 5.76
CA ARG A 176 13.36 -15.81 4.73
C ARG A 176 13.70 -17.28 5.05
N GLY A 177 14.48 -17.52 6.08
CA GLY A 177 14.81 -18.84 6.59
C GLY A 177 15.16 -18.79 8.07
N VAL A 178 15.67 -19.89 8.61
CA VAL A 178 16.00 -19.98 10.04
C VAL A 178 17.30 -19.24 10.41
N PHE A 179 18.16 -18.93 9.44
CA PHE A 179 19.49 -18.36 9.66
C PHE A 179 19.65 -16.88 9.29
N ASP A 180 18.61 -16.23 8.75
CA ASP A 180 18.66 -14.83 8.31
C ASP A 180 17.65 -13.92 9.04
N GLN A 181 17.12 -14.41 10.16
CA GLN A 181 16.19 -13.67 11.01
C GLN A 181 16.82 -12.37 11.49
N LYS A 182 16.15 -11.25 11.26
CA LYS A 182 16.58 -9.88 11.60
C LYS A 182 17.93 -9.46 10.99
N GLY A 183 18.33 -10.09 9.87
CA GLY A 183 19.53 -9.74 9.12
C GLY A 183 19.36 -8.51 8.20
N THR A 184 18.13 -8.04 8.00
CA THR A 184 17.80 -6.84 7.22
C THR A 184 16.80 -6.00 7.99
N LEU A 185 16.74 -4.70 7.70
CA LEU A 185 15.74 -3.81 8.26
C LEU A 185 14.34 -4.10 7.67
N TRP A 186 13.31 -3.71 8.42
CA TRP A 186 11.91 -3.68 8.02
C TRP A 186 11.41 -2.24 8.16
N SER A 187 10.52 -1.77 7.32
CA SER A 187 10.09 -0.38 7.34
C SER A 187 8.66 -0.16 6.85
N SER A 188 8.07 0.92 7.33
CA SER A 188 7.00 1.62 6.63
C SER A 188 7.61 2.61 5.62
N TRP A 189 6.78 3.19 4.77
CA TRP A 189 7.22 4.12 3.73
C TRP A 189 6.29 5.32 3.60
N VAL A 190 6.89 6.49 3.46
CA VAL A 190 6.21 7.74 3.12
C VAL A 190 6.57 8.12 1.69
N VAL A 191 5.57 8.49 0.90
CA VAL A 191 5.76 9.08 -0.43
C VAL A 191 5.08 10.44 -0.47
N GLN A 192 5.86 11.48 -0.72
CA GLN A 192 5.37 12.85 -0.84
C GLN A 192 5.66 13.42 -2.22
N GLN A 193 4.70 14.17 -2.75
CA GLN A 193 4.89 14.91 -3.99
C GLN A 193 4.40 16.34 -3.85
N LYS A 194 5.33 17.28 -3.98
CA LYS A 194 5.01 18.71 -3.95
C LYS A 194 4.43 19.15 -5.29
N SER A 195 3.36 19.94 -5.24
CA SER A 195 2.83 20.62 -6.41
C SER A 195 3.80 21.72 -6.87
N PRO A 196 4.07 21.85 -8.18
CA PRO A 196 4.94 22.91 -8.68
C PRO A 196 4.26 24.28 -8.66
N ASP A 197 2.93 24.31 -8.73
CA ASP A 197 2.13 25.53 -8.94
C ASP A 197 1.29 25.91 -7.69
N SER A 198 1.42 25.17 -6.58
CA SER A 198 0.66 25.43 -5.36
C SER A 198 1.35 24.89 -4.11
N ASP A 199 0.84 25.24 -2.93
CA ASP A 199 1.31 24.70 -1.65
C ASP A 199 0.76 23.30 -1.33
N LEU A 200 0.12 22.63 -2.30
CA LEU A 200 -0.37 21.27 -2.14
C LEU A 200 0.80 20.29 -2.08
N MET A 201 0.71 19.34 -1.15
CA MET A 201 1.63 18.22 -1.03
C MET A 201 0.80 16.95 -0.95
N ALA A 202 0.89 16.13 -2.00
CA ALA A 202 0.32 14.79 -1.96
C ALA A 202 1.14 13.95 -0.99
N SER A 203 0.49 13.27 -0.04
CA SER A 203 1.19 12.50 0.99
C SER A 203 0.55 11.13 1.15
N VAL A 204 1.34 10.08 0.92
CA VAL A 204 0.92 8.67 0.97
C VAL A 204 1.76 7.92 1.98
N TYR A 205 1.12 7.10 2.81
CA TYR A 205 1.77 6.22 3.78
C TYR A 205 1.49 4.74 3.47
N HIS A 206 2.54 3.93 3.47
CA HIS A 206 2.47 2.48 3.39
C HIS A 206 3.04 1.90 4.69
N ALA A 207 2.20 1.30 5.54
CA ALA A 207 2.64 0.85 6.86
C ALA A 207 3.60 -0.36 6.83
N GLY A 208 3.67 -1.08 5.71
CA GLY A 208 4.25 -2.42 5.69
C GLY A 208 3.44 -3.36 6.57
N ASP A 209 4.08 -4.46 6.98
CA ASP A 209 3.58 -5.20 8.13
C ASP A 209 4.03 -4.53 9.40
N THR A 210 3.12 -4.42 10.35
CA THR A 210 3.44 -3.79 11.61
C THR A 210 2.47 -4.18 12.70
N GLY A 211 2.99 -4.37 13.91
CA GLY A 211 2.24 -4.28 15.15
C GLY A 211 2.00 -2.83 15.54
N TYR A 212 1.28 -2.65 16.64
CA TYR A 212 0.99 -1.33 17.21
C TYR A 212 1.26 -1.28 18.72
N GLN A 213 0.86 -2.32 19.45
CA GLN A 213 1.03 -2.38 20.91
C GLN A 213 2.39 -2.97 21.31
N THR A 214 2.96 -2.42 22.38
CA THR A 214 4.10 -2.98 23.11
C THR A 214 3.69 -3.24 24.56
N ALA A 215 4.58 -3.87 25.34
CA ALA A 215 4.36 -4.04 26.78
C ALA A 215 4.20 -2.72 27.55
N ALA A 216 4.66 -1.59 26.99
CA ALA A 216 4.57 -0.26 27.59
C ALA A 216 3.42 0.59 26.99
N GLY A 217 2.58 0.01 26.13
CA GLY A 217 1.53 0.72 25.39
C GLY A 217 1.86 0.89 23.90
N PRO A 218 1.18 1.81 23.19
CA PRO A 218 1.37 2.03 21.76
C PRO A 218 2.80 2.37 21.39
N CYS A 219 3.26 1.86 20.24
CA CYS A 219 4.55 2.19 19.68
C CYS A 219 4.63 3.70 19.36
N PRO A 220 5.60 4.44 19.92
CA PRO A 220 5.68 5.89 19.74
C PRO A 220 5.98 6.31 18.30
N ALA A 221 6.58 5.41 17.50
CA ALA A 221 7.01 5.69 16.14
C ALA A 221 5.86 6.19 15.24
N PHE A 222 4.62 5.69 15.40
CA PHE A 222 3.51 6.12 14.56
C PHE A 222 3.12 7.57 14.80
N LYS A 223 3.14 7.99 16.07
CA LYS A 223 2.92 9.39 16.41
C LYS A 223 4.05 10.27 15.88
N GLU A 224 5.31 9.84 16.00
CA GLU A 224 6.46 10.55 15.44
C GLU A 224 6.36 10.69 13.91
N ILE A 225 5.91 9.65 13.21
CA ILE A 225 5.65 9.67 11.76
C ILE A 225 4.55 10.68 11.43
N GLY A 226 3.44 10.66 12.18
CA GLY A 226 2.33 11.62 12.01
C GLY A 226 2.73 13.06 12.28
N ASP A 227 3.58 13.30 13.27
CA ASP A 227 4.09 14.64 13.60
C ASP A 227 5.11 15.15 12.55
N LYS A 228 5.93 14.26 11.97
CA LYS A 228 6.96 14.62 11.00
C LYS A 228 6.46 14.75 9.56
N TYR A 229 5.57 13.86 9.13
CA TYR A 229 5.14 13.74 7.73
C TYR A 229 3.64 13.94 7.51
N GLY A 230 2.84 13.81 8.57
CA GLY A 230 1.39 13.94 8.49
C GLY A 230 0.91 15.39 8.35
N PRO A 231 -0.38 15.59 8.01
CA PRO A 231 -1.37 14.56 7.72
C PRO A 231 -1.12 13.85 6.37
N PHE A 232 -1.54 12.59 6.26
CA PHE A 232 -1.49 11.83 5.01
C PHE A 232 -2.83 11.88 4.28
N ASP A 233 -2.83 12.09 2.96
CA ASP A 233 -4.04 12.00 2.15
C ASP A 233 -4.51 10.54 2.06
N LEU A 234 -3.58 9.60 1.91
CA LEU A 234 -3.87 8.16 1.83
C LEU A 234 -2.91 7.38 2.73
N ALA A 235 -3.44 6.46 3.53
CA ALA A 235 -2.68 5.47 4.26
C ALA A 235 -3.14 4.04 3.92
N MET A 236 -2.19 3.14 3.68
CA MET A 236 -2.41 1.70 3.53
C MET A 236 -1.96 1.02 4.82
N ILE A 237 -2.89 0.42 5.57
CA ILE A 237 -2.64 -0.10 6.93
C ILE A 237 -3.02 -1.59 7.04
N PRO A 238 -2.15 -2.46 7.57
CA PRO A 238 -2.46 -3.88 7.75
C PRO A 238 -3.54 -4.07 8.82
N ILE A 239 -4.46 -5.01 8.60
CA ILE A 239 -5.56 -5.28 9.54
C ILE A 239 -5.60 -6.72 10.04
N TRP A 240 -4.62 -7.55 9.70
CA TRP A 240 -4.65 -8.96 10.06
C TRP A 240 -3.39 -9.39 10.81
N ARG A 241 -3.62 -10.22 11.82
CA ARG A 241 -2.58 -10.86 12.63
C ARG A 241 -2.33 -12.31 12.24
N GLY A 242 -2.54 -12.67 10.97
CA GLY A 242 -2.67 -14.05 10.47
C GLY A 242 -1.71 -15.11 11.04
N ALA A 243 -2.10 -16.39 10.92
CA ALA A 243 -1.33 -17.49 11.51
C ALA A 243 0.07 -17.56 10.86
N SER A 244 1.10 -17.28 11.67
CA SER A 244 2.52 -17.19 11.27
C SER A 244 3.10 -18.40 10.53
N LEU A 245 2.37 -19.50 10.39
CA LEU A 245 2.72 -20.64 9.57
C LEU A 245 1.46 -21.17 8.89
N SER A 246 1.43 -21.13 7.57
CA SER A 246 0.30 -21.56 6.74
C SER A 246 -0.13 -23.02 6.98
N PHE A 247 0.78 -23.88 7.47
CA PHE A 247 0.45 -25.24 7.92
C PHE A 247 -0.29 -25.29 9.27
N VAL A 248 -0.15 -24.28 10.12
CA VAL A 248 -0.87 -24.16 11.40
C VAL A 248 -2.27 -23.62 11.14
N SER A 249 -2.39 -22.63 10.25
CA SER A 249 -3.69 -22.13 9.76
C SER A 249 -4.50 -23.23 9.05
N SER A 250 -3.85 -24.11 8.25
CA SER A 250 -4.57 -25.22 7.60
C SER A 250 -5.22 -26.20 8.59
N TRP A 251 -4.72 -26.28 9.83
CA TRP A 251 -5.29 -27.09 10.92
C TRP A 251 -6.30 -26.34 11.80
N GLY A 252 -6.73 -25.14 11.39
CA GLY A 252 -7.75 -24.36 12.11
C GLY A 252 -7.25 -23.73 13.41
N TYR A 253 -5.94 -23.75 13.67
CA TYR A 253 -5.34 -23.10 14.83
C TYR A 253 -5.00 -21.64 14.49
N LYS A 254 -5.73 -20.73 15.12
CA LYS A 254 -5.42 -19.30 15.14
C LYS A 254 -4.41 -19.02 16.24
N LEU A 255 -3.42 -18.18 15.96
CA LEU A 255 -2.54 -17.68 17.01
C LEU A 255 -3.29 -16.65 17.85
N SER A 256 -3.27 -16.83 19.16
CA SER A 256 -4.03 -16.02 20.10
C SER A 256 -3.60 -14.54 20.04
N ASP A 257 -4.54 -13.66 20.38
CA ASP A 257 -4.32 -12.20 20.47
C ASP A 257 -3.26 -11.80 21.52
N ASP A 258 -2.86 -12.72 22.41
CA ASP A 258 -1.85 -12.54 23.45
C ASP A 258 -0.45 -13.08 23.08
N SER A 259 -0.24 -13.48 21.82
CA SER A 259 1.03 -14.06 21.37
C SER A 259 2.07 -13.00 20.98
N HIS A 260 3.34 -13.39 20.88
CA HIS A 260 4.43 -12.54 20.33
C HIS A 260 4.13 -11.96 18.94
N LEU A 261 3.16 -12.50 18.20
CA LEU A 261 2.75 -12.00 16.89
C LEU A 261 1.86 -10.77 16.99
N ALA A 262 1.20 -10.55 18.14
CA ALA A 262 0.48 -9.31 18.41
C ALA A 262 1.42 -8.09 18.46
N THR A 263 2.72 -8.31 18.68
CA THR A 263 3.72 -7.24 18.58
C THR A 263 4.21 -7.03 17.15
N THR A 264 4.03 -7.96 16.21
CA THR A 264 4.51 -7.78 14.82
C THR A 264 3.39 -7.51 13.82
N HIS A 265 2.13 -7.74 14.20
CA HIS A 265 0.95 -7.45 13.38
C HIS A 265 -0.15 -6.75 14.18
N ALA A 266 -0.74 -5.72 13.59
CA ALA A 266 -1.82 -4.95 14.16
C ALA A 266 -3.15 -5.71 14.05
N SER A 267 -3.97 -5.61 15.09
CA SER A 267 -5.39 -5.96 14.96
C SER A 267 -6.13 -4.88 14.17
N PRO A 268 -7.35 -5.14 13.67
CA PRO A 268 -8.19 -4.10 13.07
C PRO A 268 -8.42 -2.90 14.01
N GLU A 269 -8.55 -3.12 15.32
CA GLU A 269 -8.71 -2.07 16.32
C GLU A 269 -7.43 -1.25 16.49
N ASP A 270 -6.27 -1.92 16.54
CA ASP A 270 -4.97 -1.26 16.54
C ASP A 270 -4.75 -0.43 15.28
N ALA A 271 -5.16 -0.95 14.12
CA ALA A 271 -5.04 -0.27 12.84
C ALA A 271 -5.84 1.06 12.84
N VAL A 272 -7.03 1.08 13.45
CA VAL A 272 -7.81 2.32 13.65
C VAL A 272 -7.08 3.32 14.54
N LEU A 273 -6.38 2.86 15.58
CA LEU A 273 -5.58 3.74 16.45
C LEU A 273 -4.34 4.27 15.70
N LEU A 274 -3.65 3.40 14.96
CA LEU A 274 -2.52 3.76 14.12
C LEU A 274 -2.90 4.85 13.12
N THR A 275 -4.03 4.72 12.42
CA THR A 275 -4.58 5.74 11.51
C THR A 275 -4.67 7.13 12.16
N LYS A 276 -5.08 7.19 13.44
CA LYS A 276 -5.17 8.45 14.20
C LYS A 276 -3.79 9.00 14.52
N ASP A 277 -2.86 8.16 14.98
CA ASP A 277 -1.51 8.58 15.35
C ASP A 277 -0.72 9.13 14.15
N ILE A 278 -0.87 8.51 12.97
CA ILE A 278 -0.25 9.02 11.74
C ILE A 278 -1.01 10.19 11.11
N ARG A 279 -2.19 10.55 11.65
CA ARG A 279 -3.06 11.62 11.16
C ARG A 279 -3.48 11.43 9.70
N ALA A 280 -3.87 10.21 9.33
CA ALA A 280 -4.33 9.92 7.97
C ALA A 280 -5.77 10.39 7.74
N ARG A 281 -6.02 11.02 6.59
CA ARG A 281 -7.34 11.49 6.17
C ARG A 281 -8.17 10.37 5.58
N HIS A 282 -7.57 9.51 4.77
CA HIS A 282 -8.22 8.33 4.20
C HIS A 282 -7.34 7.11 4.42
N SER A 283 -7.89 6.06 5.03
CA SER A 283 -7.18 4.80 5.25
C SER A 283 -7.82 3.66 4.48
N LEU A 284 -7.00 2.83 3.85
CA LEU A 284 -7.40 1.62 3.16
C LEU A 284 -6.71 0.40 3.80
N ALA A 285 -7.50 -0.63 4.04
CA ALA A 285 -7.05 -1.84 4.68
C ALA A 285 -6.17 -2.64 3.72
N MET A 286 -5.13 -3.23 4.28
CA MET A 286 -4.26 -4.17 3.60
C MET A 286 -3.90 -5.34 4.52
N HIS A 287 -3.05 -6.23 4.01
CA HIS A 287 -2.52 -7.40 4.71
C HIS A 287 -3.62 -8.30 5.27
N PHE A 288 -4.58 -8.76 4.48
CA PHE A 288 -5.57 -9.74 4.95
C PHE A 288 -5.99 -10.70 3.82
N ALA A 289 -6.69 -11.78 4.14
CA ALA A 289 -7.40 -12.70 3.22
C ALA A 289 -6.65 -13.39 2.06
N THR A 290 -5.43 -13.03 1.66
CA THR A 290 -4.74 -13.63 0.50
C THR A 290 -4.27 -15.06 0.75
N TRP A 291 -3.65 -15.29 1.91
CA TRP A 291 -3.16 -16.59 2.33
C TRP A 291 -3.84 -17.05 3.63
N ALA A 292 -5.17 -17.07 3.61
CA ALA A 292 -5.99 -17.56 4.72
C ALA A 292 -6.35 -19.05 4.55
N GLY A 293 -6.33 -19.82 5.63
CA GLY A 293 -6.67 -21.25 5.65
C GLY A 293 -8.18 -21.52 5.64
N SER A 294 -9.01 -20.50 5.86
CA SER A 294 -10.48 -20.61 5.79
C SER A 294 -11.13 -19.29 5.38
N ASP A 295 -12.39 -19.37 4.95
CA ASP A 295 -13.21 -18.19 4.66
C ASP A 295 -13.44 -17.33 5.91
N HIS A 296 -13.65 -17.97 7.06
CA HIS A 296 -13.79 -17.26 8.33
C HIS A 296 -12.55 -16.42 8.64
N GLU A 297 -11.36 -16.99 8.48
CA GLU A 297 -10.09 -16.29 8.68
C GLU A 297 -9.90 -15.13 7.69
N ALA A 298 -10.39 -15.27 6.46
CA ALA A 298 -10.34 -14.21 5.45
C ALA A 298 -11.29 -13.04 5.77
N PHE A 299 -12.50 -13.31 6.25
CA PHE A 299 -13.53 -12.28 6.49
C PHE A 299 -13.48 -11.63 7.88
N GLU A 300 -12.93 -12.31 8.88
CA GLU A 300 -12.86 -11.80 10.27
C GLU A 300 -12.24 -10.40 10.38
N PRO A 301 -11.10 -10.09 9.72
CA PRO A 301 -10.46 -8.77 9.85
C PRO A 301 -11.36 -7.64 9.35
N GLN A 302 -12.08 -7.87 8.25
CA GLN A 302 -13.00 -6.89 7.68
C GLN A 302 -14.16 -6.62 8.64
N TYR A 303 -14.73 -7.67 9.23
CA TYR A 303 -15.82 -7.53 10.19
C TYR A 303 -15.40 -6.72 11.41
N ARG A 304 -14.24 -7.05 12.00
CA ARG A 304 -13.68 -6.31 13.14
C ARG A 304 -13.35 -4.87 12.79
N LEU A 305 -12.81 -4.61 11.59
CA LEU A 305 -12.58 -3.24 11.11
C LEU A 305 -13.89 -2.44 11.05
N ILE A 306 -14.95 -3.03 10.50
CA ILE A 306 -16.28 -2.39 10.42
C ILE A 306 -16.82 -2.04 11.81
N GLN A 307 -16.59 -2.89 12.81
CA GLN A 307 -16.98 -2.62 14.19
C GLN A 307 -16.14 -1.54 14.87
N ALA A 308 -14.85 -1.46 14.56
CA ALA A 308 -13.90 -0.56 15.21
C ALA A 308 -13.88 0.85 14.60
N ARG A 309 -14.16 0.99 13.30
CA ARG A 309 -14.08 2.25 12.56
C ARG A 309 -15.26 3.19 12.87
N SER A 310 -15.02 4.49 12.77
CA SER A 310 -16.06 5.53 12.93
C SER A 310 -16.70 6.00 11.62
N GLY A 311 -16.07 5.72 10.48
CA GLY A 311 -16.51 6.14 9.14
C GLY A 311 -15.80 5.33 8.06
N ASP A 312 -16.36 5.32 6.85
CA ASP A 312 -15.81 4.58 5.72
C ASP A 312 -14.67 5.35 5.04
N TRP A 313 -13.84 4.67 4.24
CA TRP A 313 -12.56 5.21 3.72
C TRP A 313 -12.68 6.53 2.95
N HIS A 314 -13.83 6.81 2.35
CA HIS A 314 -14.07 8.03 1.56
C HIS A 314 -14.43 9.25 2.43
N GLU A 315 -14.67 9.04 3.72
CA GLU A 315 -14.90 10.09 4.71
C GLU A 315 -13.55 10.58 5.29
N GLU A 316 -13.51 11.82 5.76
CA GLU A 316 -12.34 12.38 6.44
C GLU A 316 -12.08 11.66 7.77
N GLY A 317 -10.85 11.17 7.96
CA GLY A 317 -10.48 10.29 9.06
C GLY A 317 -11.05 8.86 8.94
N GLY A 318 -11.63 8.52 7.78
CA GLY A 318 -12.28 7.25 7.52
C GLY A 318 -11.31 6.11 7.23
N PHE A 319 -11.77 4.87 7.44
CA PHE A 319 -10.97 3.68 7.22
C PHE A 319 -11.84 2.55 6.65
N GLY A 320 -11.47 1.96 5.53
CA GLY A 320 -12.25 0.89 4.92
C GLY A 320 -11.48 -0.04 4.03
N VAL A 321 -12.25 -0.85 3.31
CA VAL A 321 -11.80 -1.88 2.38
C VAL A 321 -12.36 -1.49 1.01
N ILE A 322 -11.63 -1.80 -0.05
CA ILE A 322 -12.11 -1.69 -1.44
C ILE A 322 -11.88 -3.01 -2.16
N ASP A 323 -12.58 -3.23 -3.27
CA ASP A 323 -12.44 -4.48 -4.00
C ASP A 323 -11.08 -4.58 -4.70
N ILE A 324 -10.61 -5.80 -4.90
CA ILE A 324 -9.35 -6.07 -5.59
C ILE A 324 -9.44 -5.59 -7.04
N GLY A 325 -8.41 -4.87 -7.50
CA GLY A 325 -8.41 -4.28 -8.84
C GLY A 325 -9.34 -3.07 -8.98
N GLU A 326 -10.18 -2.76 -7.98
CA GLU A 326 -10.88 -1.48 -7.91
C GLU A 326 -9.86 -0.34 -7.85
N SER A 327 -10.17 0.78 -8.50
CA SER A 327 -9.32 1.96 -8.44
C SER A 327 -10.08 3.12 -7.82
N VAL A 328 -9.55 3.65 -6.73
CA VAL A 328 -10.10 4.83 -6.08
C VAL A 328 -9.26 6.05 -6.37
N VAL A 329 -9.89 7.22 -6.30
CA VAL A 329 -9.25 8.51 -6.53
C VAL A 329 -9.46 9.37 -5.30
N ILE A 330 -8.37 9.78 -4.67
CA ILE A 330 -8.35 10.59 -3.46
C ILE A 330 -7.87 11.99 -3.85
N SER A 331 -8.65 13.00 -3.48
CA SER A 331 -8.27 14.40 -3.73
C SER A 331 -7.26 14.83 -2.67
N VAL A 332 -6.20 15.51 -3.09
CA VAL A 332 -5.18 16.03 -2.16
C VAL A 332 -5.74 17.26 -1.45
N ALA A 333 -5.73 17.22 -0.12
CA ALA A 333 -6.25 18.30 0.70
C ALA A 333 -5.27 19.48 0.74
N ARG A 334 -5.80 20.69 0.95
CA ARG A 334 -4.94 21.84 1.26
C ARG A 334 -4.34 21.67 2.66
N PRO A 335 -3.10 22.15 2.88
CA PRO A 335 -2.53 22.21 4.23
C PRO A 335 -3.48 22.98 5.14
N ASP A 336 -3.77 22.42 6.31
CA ASP A 336 -4.55 23.14 7.33
C ASP A 336 -3.66 24.25 7.92
N THR A 337 -3.94 25.50 7.53
CA THR A 337 -3.20 26.67 8.01
C THR A 337 -3.59 27.08 9.43
N SER A 338 -4.61 26.46 10.04
CA SER A 338 -5.12 26.82 11.36
C SER A 338 -4.37 26.19 12.54
N GLN A 339 -3.47 25.23 12.30
CA GLN A 339 -2.69 24.55 13.36
C GLN A 339 -1.25 25.04 13.50
N ARG A 340 -0.86 26.10 12.77
CA ARG A 340 0.43 26.80 12.93
C ARG A 340 0.22 28.09 13.71
N SER A 341 -0.14 28.00 14.99
CA SER A 341 -0.17 29.14 15.92
C SER A 341 0.32 28.72 17.29
#